data_AF-A0A3E4LVI2-F1
#
_entry.id   AF-A0A3E4LVI2-F1
#
_cell.length_a   1.000
_cell.length_b   1.000
_cell.length_c   1.000
_cell.angle_alpha   90.00
_cell.angle_beta   90.00
_cell.angle_gamma   90.00
#
_symmetry.space_group_name_H-M   'P 1'
#
loop_
_entity.id
_entity.type
_entity.pdbx_description
1 polymer ?
#
loop_
_entity_poly.entity_id
_entity_poly.type
_entity_poly.pdbx_seq_one_letter_code
_entity_poly.pdbx_strand_id
1 'polypeptide(L)' 'MIRSVDILDDQGNIITRRGYDSNGNAYRDVDMTNHGNSKTHPEYPHEHTWNWSDDIPKRSK' A
#
# COMPACT_ATOMS: atom_id res chain seq x y z
N MET A 1 0.22 18.27 4.41
CA MET A 1 0.84 18.03 3.08
C MET A 1 0.58 16.58 2.75
N ILE A 2 -0.20 16.29 1.69
CA ILE A 2 -0.38 14.91 1.22
C ILE A 2 0.96 14.49 0.62
N ARG A 3 1.52 13.38 1.10
CA ARG A 3 2.80 12.83 0.64
C ARG A 3 2.62 11.39 0.23
N SER A 4 3.35 10.97 -0.80
CA SER A 4 3.48 9.57 -1.18
C SER A 4 4.93 9.13 -1.08
N VAL A 5 5.16 7.87 -0.73
CA VAL A 5 6.47 7.22 -0.77
C VAL A 5 6.40 5.97 -1.63
N ASP A 6 7.48 5.70 -2.34
CA ASP A 6 7.66 4.45 -3.07
C ASP A 6 8.40 3.46 -2.17
N ILE A 7 7.81 2.28 -2.02
CA ILE A 7 8.41 1.12 -1.38
C ILE A 7 8.99 0.28 -2.50
N LEU A 8 10.29 0.03 -2.44
CA LEU A 8 11.04 -0.67 -3.47
C LEU A 8 11.41 -2.09 -3.04
N ASP A 9 11.58 -2.99 -4.00
CA ASP A 9 12.29 -4.26 -3.78
C ASP A 9 13.82 -4.05 -3.75
N ASP A 10 14.57 -5.13 -3.59
CA ASP A 10 16.04 -5.14 -3.57
C ASP A 10 16.68 -4.78 -4.92
N GLN A 11 15.93 -4.88 -6.01
CA GLN A 11 16.34 -4.48 -7.36
C GLN A 11 15.99 -3.02 -7.67
N GLY A 12 15.27 -2.33 -6.77
CA GLY A 12 14.84 -0.95 -6.94
C GLY A 12 13.53 -0.78 -7.72
N ASN A 13 12.80 -1.86 -8.00
CA ASN A 13 11.48 -1.77 -8.61
C ASN A 13 10.45 -1.32 -7.56
N ILE A 14 9.49 -0.49 -7.98
CA ILE A 14 8.40 -0.07 -7.09
C ILE A 14 7.46 -1.26 -6.87
N ILE A 15 7.32 -1.72 -5.63
CA ILE A 15 6.39 -2.78 -5.25
C ILE A 15 5.08 -2.22 -4.68
N THR A 16 5.15 -1.09 -3.99
CA THR A 16 3.97 -0.39 -3.45
C THR A 16 4.21 1.12 -3.45
N ARG A 17 3.22 1.91 -3.87
CA ARG A 17 3.18 3.36 -3.61
C ARG A 17 2.22 3.66 -2.45
N ARG A 18 2.74 4.16 -1.34
CA ARG A 18 1.97 4.47 -0.12
C ARG A 18 1.69 5.95 0.01
N GLY A 19 0.43 6.32 0.15
CA GLY A 19 -0.03 7.68 0.43
C GLY A 19 -0.29 7.92 1.91
N TYR A 20 0.04 9.12 2.38
CA TYR A 20 -0.17 9.59 3.74
C TYR A 20 -1.08 10.81 3.79
N ASP A 21 -1.96 10.84 4.79
CA ASP A 21 -2.84 11.97 5.07
C ASP A 21 -2.07 13.13 5.75
N SER A 22 -2.78 14.19 6.12
CA SER A 22 -2.18 15.35 6.79
C SER A 22 -1.62 15.05 8.19
N ASN A 23 -2.07 13.97 8.83
CA ASN A 23 -1.63 13.55 10.15
C ASN A 23 -0.42 12.61 10.07
N GLY A 24 -0.01 12.22 8.87
CA GLY A 24 1.06 11.25 8.65
C GLY A 24 0.59 9.80 8.72
N ASN A 25 -0.72 9.56 8.75
CA ASN A 25 -1.28 8.22 8.72
C ASN A 25 -1.32 7.71 7.28
N ALA A 26 -0.88 6.47 7.05
CA ALA A 26 -1.05 5.83 5.75
C ALA A 26 -2.56 5.73 5.46
N TYR A 27 -3.02 6.15 4.28
CA TYR A 27 -4.46 6.03 3.94
C TYR A 27 -4.71 5.14 2.73
N ARG A 28 -3.69 5.00 1.86
CA ARG A 28 -3.81 4.25 0.60
C ARG A 28 -2.48 3.61 0.21
N ASP A 29 -2.53 2.38 -0.26
CA ASP A 29 -1.44 1.71 -0.96
C ASP A 29 -1.89 1.37 -2.39
N VAL A 30 -1.01 1.55 -3.37
CA VAL A 30 -1.13 0.94 -4.70
C VAL A 30 -0.08 -0.12 -4.81
N ASP A 31 -0.49 -1.36 -4.93
CA ASP A 31 0.43 -2.47 -5.12
C ASP A 31 0.69 -2.66 -6.60
N MET A 32 1.96 -2.68 -6.97
CA MET A 32 2.41 -2.82 -8.36
C MET A 32 2.73 -4.26 -8.73
N THR A 33 2.58 -5.18 -7.77
CA THR A 33 2.87 -6.60 -7.94
C THR A 33 1.77 -7.44 -7.31
N ASN A 34 1.79 -8.73 -7.61
CA ASN A 34 0.88 -9.71 -7.00
C ASN A 34 1.35 -10.20 -5.62
N HIS A 35 2.39 -9.61 -5.02
CA HIS A 35 3.01 -10.04 -3.75
C HIS A 35 3.41 -11.52 -3.70
N GLY A 36 3.72 -12.13 -4.84
CA GLY A 36 3.97 -13.57 -4.93
C GLY A 36 2.73 -14.45 -4.66
N ASN A 37 1.53 -13.86 -4.61
CA ASN A 37 0.27 -14.54 -4.31
C ASN A 37 -0.81 -14.28 -5.37
N SER A 38 -0.57 -14.78 -6.58
CA SER A 38 -1.49 -14.63 -7.73
C SER A 38 -2.90 -15.20 -7.52
N LYS A 39 -3.09 -16.09 -6.53
CA LYS A 39 -4.41 -16.66 -6.20
C LYS A 39 -5.31 -15.68 -5.46
N THR A 40 -4.73 -14.81 -4.63
CA THR A 40 -5.48 -13.82 -3.84
C THR A 40 -5.32 -12.40 -4.38
N HIS A 41 -4.26 -12.13 -5.15
CA HIS A 41 -4.03 -10.90 -5.90
C HIS A 41 -3.81 -11.18 -7.40
N PRO A 42 -4.87 -11.56 -8.15
CA PRO A 42 -4.75 -11.85 -9.57
C PRO A 42 -4.63 -10.61 -10.46
N GLU A 43 -5.21 -9.48 -10.05
CA GLU A 43 -5.18 -8.20 -10.76
C GLU A 43 -4.20 -7.25 -10.07
N TYR A 44 -3.30 -6.62 -10.84
CA TYR A 44 -2.39 -5.59 -10.38
C TYR A 44 -2.08 -4.63 -11.55
N PRO A 45 -1.87 -3.33 -11.29
CA PRO A 45 -1.84 -2.72 -9.97
C PRO A 45 -3.24 -2.55 -9.34
N HIS A 46 -3.34 -2.71 -8.01
CA HIS A 46 -4.60 -2.58 -7.27
C HIS A 46 -4.42 -1.76 -5.99
N GLU A 47 -5.53 -1.27 -5.45
CA GLU A 47 -5.54 -0.36 -4.30
C GLU A 47 -5.92 -1.06 -3.00
N HIS A 48 -5.28 -0.64 -1.91
CA HIS A 48 -5.71 -0.93 -0.54
C HIS A 48 -5.88 0.35 0.26
N THR A 49 -6.81 0.33 1.21
CA THR A 49 -7.01 1.41 2.17
C THR A 49 -6.59 1.01 3.56
N TRP A 50 -6.29 1.99 4.39
CA TRP A 50 -5.90 1.79 5.79
C TRP A 50 -6.99 2.32 6.72
N ASN A 51 -7.38 1.50 7.69
CA ASN A 51 -8.32 1.84 8.74
C ASN A 51 -7.56 2.06 10.06
N TRP A 52 -7.70 3.26 10.62
CA TRP A 52 -7.05 3.71 11.86
C TRP A 52 -8.01 3.80 13.05
N SER A 53 -9.21 3.21 12.95
CA SER A 53 -10.20 3.23 14.03
C SER A 53 -9.83 2.34 15.23
N ASP A 54 -8.88 1.41 15.06
CA ASP A 54 -8.35 0.54 16.10
C ASP A 54 -6.93 0.97 16.50
N ASP A 55 -6.46 0.58 17.69
CA ASP A 55 -5.08 0.84 18.16
C ASP A 55 -4.00 0.32 17.20
N ILE A 56 -4.31 -0.73 16.44
CA ILE A 56 -3.46 -1.28 15.40
C ILE A 56 -4.11 -1.01 14.05
N PRO A 57 -3.50 -0.19 13.18
CA PRO A 57 -4.08 0.14 11.89
C PRO A 57 -4.14 -1.09 10.99
N LYS A 58 -5.28 -1.26 10.31
CA LYS A 58 -5.55 -2.43 9.46
C LYS A 58 -5.61 -2.00 8.01
N ARG A 59 -4.83 -2.67 7.18
CA ARG A 59 -4.88 -2.55 5.72
C ARG A 59 -5.97 -3.46 5.16
N SER A 60 -6.72 -3.00 4.15
CA SER A 60 -7.66 -3.87 3.43
C SER A 60 -6.91 -5.03 2.77
N LYS A 61 -7.63 -6.11 2.50
CA LYS A 61 -7.15 -7.21 1.64
C LYS A 61 -7.45 -6.92 0.18
#